data_AF-A0A1N6QWG7-F1
#
_entry.id   AF-A0A1N6QWG7-F1
#
_cell.length_a   1.000
_cell.length_b   1.000
_cell.length_c   1.000
_cell.angle_alpha   90.00
_cell.angle_beta   90.00
_cell.angle_gamma   90.00
#
_symmetry.space_group_name_H-M   'P 1'
#
loop_
_entity.id
_entity.type
_entity.pdbx_description
1 polymer ?
#
loop_
_entity_poly.entity_id
_entity_poly.type
_entity_poly.pdbx_seq_one_letter_code
_entity_poly.pdbx_strand_id
1 'polypeptide(L)'
;MEQSGVVGLSFAGNPERVTDFRDAPFCSQQVLAEMMGLDQITEDVVRGWVETYTLPTVKIGRRRVINLHRIRRDLDRGKTIFCAGDYSDE
;
A
#
# COMPACT_ATOMS: atom_id res chain seq x y z
N MET A 1 7.68 -24.76 -2.11
CA MET A 1 6.39 -24.12 -1.80
C MET A 1 6.36 -22.82 -2.57
N GLU A 2 5.73 -22.82 -3.73
CA GLU A 2 5.57 -21.60 -4.54
C GLU A 2 4.64 -20.65 -3.77
N GLN A 3 5.14 -19.45 -3.51
CA GLN A 3 4.43 -18.45 -2.73
C GLN A 3 3.18 -18.03 -3.52
N SER A 4 2.01 -18.37 -2.98
CA SER A 4 0.71 -17.99 -3.49
C SER A 4 0.67 -16.48 -3.71
N GLY A 5 0.52 -16.06 -4.97
CA GLY A 5 0.34 -14.66 -5.32
C GLY A 5 -0.83 -14.02 -4.57
N VAL A 6 -0.79 -12.70 -4.43
CA VAL A 6 -1.88 -11.91 -3.85
C VAL A 6 -3.16 -12.14 -4.68
N VAL A 7 -4.17 -12.75 -4.07
CA VAL A 7 -5.49 -12.98 -4.68
C VAL A 7 -6.41 -11.84 -4.25
N GLY A 8 -6.97 -11.14 -5.23
CA GLY A 8 -8.02 -10.14 -5.05
C GLY A 8 -9.40 -10.80 -5.11
N LEU A 9 -10.44 -10.01 -4.82
CA LEU A 9 -11.83 -10.44 -4.94
C LEU A 9 -12.50 -9.60 -6.04
N SER A 10 -13.12 -10.26 -7.00
CA SER A 10 -13.99 -9.60 -7.99
C SER A 10 -15.24 -9.01 -7.33
N PHE A 11 -16.00 -8.17 -8.05
CA PHE A 11 -17.31 -7.67 -7.59
C PHE A 11 -18.31 -8.79 -7.25
N ALA A 12 -18.14 -9.98 -7.83
CA ALA A 12 -18.94 -11.17 -7.54
C ALA A 12 -18.38 -12.02 -6.38
N GLY A 13 -17.29 -11.59 -5.73
CA GLY A 13 -16.65 -12.30 -4.62
C GLY A 13 -15.78 -13.49 -5.06
N ASN A 14 -15.57 -13.69 -6.36
CA ASN A 14 -14.69 -14.76 -6.85
C ASN A 14 -13.21 -14.39 -6.66
N PRO A 15 -12.35 -15.38 -6.32
CA PRO A 15 -10.91 -15.17 -6.24
C PRO A 15 -10.33 -14.85 -7.62
N GLU A 16 -9.68 -13.70 -7.73
CA GLU A 16 -9.05 -13.22 -8.97
C GLU A 16 -7.56 -12.97 -8.73
N ARG A 17 -6.71 -13.47 -9.62
CA ARG A 17 -5.28 -13.16 -9.58
C ARG A 17 -5.13 -11.67 -9.86
N VAL A 18 -4.60 -10.91 -8.90
CA VAL A 18 -4.32 -9.48 -9.11
C VAL A 18 -3.18 -9.40 -10.13
N THR A 19 -3.53 -9.10 -11.38
CA THR A 19 -2.58 -8.81 -12.46
C THR A 19 -2.34 -7.31 -12.60
N ASP A 20 -3.20 -6.51 -11.98
CA ASP A 20 -3.16 -5.05 -12.00
C ASP A 20 -3.39 -4.50 -10.59
N PHE A 21 -2.32 -4.00 -9.98
CA PHE A 21 -2.38 -3.40 -8.64
C PHE A 21 -3.03 -2.01 -8.64
N ARG A 22 -3.29 -1.41 -9.82
CA ARG A 22 -3.78 -0.03 -9.96
C ARG A 22 -5.17 0.20 -9.36
N ASP A 23 -5.95 -0.86 -9.17
CA ASP A 23 -7.30 -0.80 -8.61
C ASP A 23 -7.40 -1.37 -7.18
N ALA A 24 -6.32 -1.91 -6.62
CA ALA A 24 -6.34 -2.40 -5.25
C ALA A 24 -6.41 -1.21 -4.26
N PRO A 25 -7.38 -1.18 -3.32
CA PRO A 25 -7.48 -0.09 -2.36
C PRO A 25 -6.37 -0.12 -1.30
N PHE A 26 -5.74 -1.28 -1.09
CA PHE A 26 -4.71 -1.50 -0.08
C PHE A 26 -3.60 -2.43 -0.58
N CYS A 27 -2.42 -2.34 0.02
CA CYS A 27 -1.37 -3.34 -0.14
C CYS A 27 -0.56 -3.55 1.15
N SER A 28 0.22 -4.64 1.21
CA SER A 28 1.21 -4.81 2.27
C SER A 28 2.40 -3.87 2.08
N GLN A 29 3.23 -3.72 3.12
CA GLN A 29 4.47 -2.95 3.04
C GLN A 29 5.44 -3.53 1.99
N GLN A 30 5.60 -4.87 1.99
CA GLN A 30 6.37 -5.59 0.98
C GLN A 30 5.89 -5.29 -0.45
N VAL A 31 4.57 -5.36 -0.70
CA VAL A 31 4.02 -5.10 -2.04
C VAL A 31 4.23 -3.65 -2.46
N LEU A 32 4.19 -2.68 -1.54
CA LEU A 32 4.54 -1.30 -1.87
C LEU A 32 6.01 -1.18 -2.28
N ALA A 33 6.93 -1.83 -1.55
CA ALA A 33 8.35 -1.83 -1.91
C ALA A 33 8.58 -2.46 -3.30
N GLU A 34 7.89 -3.57 -3.60
CA GLU A 34 7.92 -4.20 -4.92
C GLU A 34 7.39 -3.28 -6.03
N MET A 35 6.29 -2.55 -5.79
CA MET A 35 5.74 -1.58 -6.75
C MET A 35 6.68 -0.38 -7.00
N MET A 36 7.48 0.01 -6.00
CA MET A 36 8.44 1.11 -6.12
C MET A 36 9.79 0.68 -6.73
N GLY A 37 9.98 -0.62 -6.98
CA GLY A 37 11.25 -1.20 -7.39
C GLY A 37 12.14 -1.50 -6.18
N LEU A 38 12.39 -2.79 -5.94
CA LEU A 38 13.19 -3.27 -4.80
C LEU A 38 14.66 -2.82 -4.85
N ASP A 39 15.15 -2.45 -6.03
CA ASP A 39 16.46 -1.83 -6.24
C ASP A 39 16.55 -0.41 -5.67
N GLN A 40 15.41 0.26 -5.48
CA GLN A 40 15.32 1.63 -4.99
C GLN A 40 14.80 1.70 -3.55
N ILE A 41 13.78 0.90 -3.21
CA ILE A 41 13.09 0.97 -1.92
C ILE A 41 12.91 -0.44 -1.34
N THR A 42 13.38 -0.65 -0.11
CA THR A 42 13.21 -1.90 0.64
C THR A 42 11.97 -1.87 1.53
N GLU A 43 11.51 -3.04 1.99
CA GLU A 43 10.40 -3.12 2.95
C GLU A 43 10.71 -2.38 4.26
N ASP A 44 11.95 -2.37 4.73
CA ASP A 44 12.35 -1.67 5.96
C ASP A 44 12.20 -0.15 5.83
N VAL A 45 12.47 0.41 4.65
CA VAL A 45 12.23 1.84 4.37
C VAL A 45 10.73 2.14 4.43
N VAL A 46 9.91 1.28 3.82
CA VAL A 46 8.44 1.42 3.88
C VAL A 46 7.95 1.32 5.32
N ARG A 47 8.53 0.43 6.14
CA ARG A 47 8.21 0.33 7.56
C ARG A 47 8.49 1.63 8.29
N GLY A 48 9.66 2.25 8.04
CA GLY A 48 9.99 3.56 8.60
C GLY A 48 8.98 4.65 8.21
N TRP A 49 8.49 4.66 6.97
CA TRP A 49 7.43 5.58 6.55
C TRP A 49 6.09 5.34 7.25
N VAL A 50 5.75 4.08 7.52
CA VAL A 50 4.56 3.73 8.30
C VAL A 50 4.69 4.19 9.75
N GLU A 51 5.85 3.98 10.38
CA GLU A 51 6.12 4.37 11.77
C GLU A 51 6.13 5.89 11.97
N THR A 52 6.56 6.64 10.95
CA THR A 52 6.60 8.11 10.95
C THR A 52 5.33 8.76 10.42
N TYR A 53 4.28 7.99 10.13
CA TYR A 53 3.04 8.48 9.54
C TYR A 53 3.25 9.25 8.23
N THR A 54 4.29 8.89 7.47
CA THR A 54 4.59 9.44 6.15
C THR A 54 3.63 8.90 5.10
N LEU A 55 3.16 7.66 5.26
CA LEU A 55 2.18 7.02 4.37
C LEU A 55 0.83 6.82 5.07
N PRO A 56 -0.28 6.98 4.34
CA PRO A 56 -1.60 6.66 4.90
C PRO A 56 -1.73 5.15 5.07
N THR A 57 -2.28 4.74 6.22
CA THR A 57 -2.44 3.32 6.53
C THR A 57 -3.81 3.03 7.11
N VAL A 58 -4.25 1.77 7.00
CA VAL A 58 -5.49 1.28 7.62
C VAL A 58 -5.19 0.05 8.46
N LYS A 59 -5.81 -0.04 9.63
CA LYS A 59 -5.76 -1.23 10.48
C LYS A 59 -6.84 -2.22 10.04
N ILE A 60 -6.43 -3.36 9.52
CA ILE A 60 -7.31 -4.47 9.17
C ILE A 60 -6.99 -5.65 10.10
N GLY A 61 -7.88 -5.90 11.05
CA GLY A 61 -7.65 -6.87 12.12
C GLY A 61 -6.38 -6.55 12.93
N ARG A 62 -5.41 -7.48 12.90
CA ARG A 62 -4.11 -7.34 13.60
C ARG A 62 -3.00 -6.78 12.71
N ARG A 63 -3.28 -6.41 11.46
CA ARG A 63 -2.27 -5.92 10.51
C ARG A 63 -2.54 -4.46 10.15
N ARG A 64 -1.47 -3.72 9.87
CA ARG A 64 -1.52 -2.39 9.29
C ARG A 64 -1.10 -2.49 7.83
N VAL A 65 -1.97 -2.05 6.92
CA VAL A 65 -1.75 -2.08 5.47
C VAL A 65 -1.69 -0.65 4.93
N ILE A 66 -1.04 -0.47 3.78
CA ILE A 66 -0.94 0.83 3.12
C ILE A 66 -2.27 1.14 2.43
N ASN A 67 -2.75 2.38 2.56
CA ASN A 67 -3.97 2.86 1.92
C ASN A 67 -3.65 3.47 0.54
N LEU A 68 -3.60 2.62 -0.48
CA LEU A 68 -3.33 3.04 -1.86
C LEU A 68 -4.40 3.98 -2.40
N HIS A 69 -5.67 3.76 -2.00
CA HIS A 69 -6.76 4.65 -2.39
C HIS A 69 -6.51 6.10 -1.93
N ARG A 70 -6.02 6.28 -0.70
CA ARG A 70 -5.70 7.62 -0.19
C ARG A 70 -4.51 8.23 -0.92
N ILE A 71 -3.45 7.46 -1.17
CA ILE A 71 -2.30 7.92 -1.95
C ILE A 71 -2.76 8.41 -3.32
N ARG A 72 -3.56 7.62 -4.06
CA ARG A 72 -4.07 8.01 -5.38
C ARG A 72 -4.85 9.32 -5.32
N ARG A 73 -5.77 9.44 -4.36
CA ARG A 73 -6.57 10.66 -4.19
C ARG A 73 -5.73 11.90 -3.87
N ASP A 74 -4.68 11.75 -3.08
CA ASP A 74 -3.79 12.87 -2.74
C ASP A 74 -2.91 13.25 -3.94
N LEU A 75 -2.44 12.27 -4.72
CA LEU A 75 -1.76 12.50 -6.01
C LEU A 75 -2.67 13.21 -7.02
N ASP A 76 -3.92 12.77 -7.17
CA ASP A 76 -4.93 13.38 -8.06
C ASP A 76 -5.24 14.83 -7.67
N ARG A 77 -5.05 15.17 -6.38
CA ARG A 77 -5.17 16.55 -5.85
C ARG A 77 -3.92 17.38 -6.02
N GLY A 78 -2.86 16.83 -6.60
CA GLY A 78 -1.60 17.50 -6.86
C GLY A 78 -0.58 17.43 -5.72
N LYS A 79 -0.76 16.55 -4.72
CA LYS A 79 0.30 16.31 -3.73
C LYS A 79 1.48 15.63 -4.43
N THR A 80 2.67 16.22 -4.30
CA THR A 80 3.91 15.71 -4.92
C THR A 80 4.90 15.16 -3.90
N ILE A 81 4.73 15.49 -2.63
CA ILE A 81 5.63 15.12 -1.54
C ILE A 81 4.80 14.57 -0.37
N PHE A 82 5.25 13.45 0.17
CA PHE A 82 4.74 12.84 1.40
C PHE A 82 5.81 13.02 2.49
N CYS A 83 5.44 13.66 3.60
CA CYS A 83 6.32 14.02 4.70
C CYS A 83 5.95 13.25 5.96
N ALA A 84 6.92 13.05 6.85
CA ALA A 84 6.65 12.51 8.19
C ALA A 84 5.59 13.34 8.92
N GLY A 85 4.61 12.66 9.50
CA GLY A 85 3.48 13.26 10.20
C GLY A 85 2.29 13.66 9.31
N ASP A 86 2.37 13.55 7.98
CA ASP A 86 1.25 13.89 7.09
C ASP A 86 -0.06 13.13 7.42
N TYR A 87 0.06 11.96 8.04
CA TYR A 87 -1.06 11.10 8.42
C TYR A 87 -1.06 10.76 9.92
N SER A 88 -0.52 11.63 10.79
CA SER A 88 -0.48 11.39 12.25
C SER A 88 -1.85 11.46 12.92
N ASP A 89 -2.79 12.16 12.30
CA ASP A 89 -4.13 12.43 12.84
C ASP A 89 -5.17 11.36 12.43
N GLU A 90 -4.74 10.31 11.71
CA GLU A 90 -5.54 9.14 11.32
C GLU A 90 -5.35 7.95 12.28
#